data_AF-A0A0J0UIR1-F1
#
_entry.id   AF-A0A0J0UIR1-F1
#
_cell.length_a   1.000
_cell.length_b   1.000
_cell.length_c   1.000
_cell.angle_alpha   90.00
_cell.angle_beta   90.00
_cell.angle_gamma   90.00
#
_symmetry.space_group_name_H-M   'P 1'
#
loop_
_entity.id
_entity.type
_entity.pdbx_description
1 polymer ?
#
loop_
_entity_poly.entity_id
_entity_poly.type
_entity_poly.pdbx_seq_one_letter_code
_entity_poly.pdbx_strand_id
1 'polypeptide(L)'
;RKLEAQLGIAQRAGKKGRAKAIHAKIKNQRKDMLHQFSTAMVRDYGAIFVGDVASAKLVKTRMAKSTLDAGWASLKTMLEYKSHQAGVVFEVVSESYTTQTCSCCGSISASSPKGRAGLRIREWTCCDCGAVHDRDVNAARNILA
;
A
#
# COMPACT_ATOMS: atom_id res chain seq x y z
N ARG A 1 -13.64 -8.35 -8.44
CA ARG A 1 -15.11 -8.56 -8.28
C ARG A 1 -15.68 -9.68 -9.16
N LYS A 2 -15.71 -9.59 -10.51
CA LYS A 2 -16.33 -10.66 -11.35
C LYS A 2 -15.68 -12.05 -11.17
N LEU A 3 -14.35 -12.14 -11.15
CA LEU A 3 -13.64 -13.40 -10.94
C LEU A 3 -13.78 -13.96 -9.51
N GLU A 4 -13.93 -13.11 -8.49
CA GLU A 4 -14.14 -13.55 -7.11
C GLU A 4 -15.52 -14.20 -6.93
N ALA A 5 -16.56 -13.62 -7.55
CA ALA A 5 -17.89 -14.23 -7.56
C ALA A 5 -17.88 -15.60 -8.25
N GLN A 6 -17.20 -15.69 -9.40
CA GLN A 6 -17.03 -16.95 -10.13
C GLN A 6 -16.22 -17.99 -9.34
N LEU A 7 -15.20 -17.54 -8.59
CA LEU A 7 -14.42 -18.40 -7.71
C LEU A 7 -15.30 -19.00 -6.62
N GLY A 8 -16.11 -18.18 -5.93
CA GLY A 8 -16.99 -18.64 -4.87
C GLY A 8 -18.02 -19.67 -5.35
N ILE A 9 -18.57 -19.47 -6.57
CA ILE A 9 -19.47 -20.45 -7.20
C ILE A 9 -18.73 -21.77 -7.48
N ALA A 10 -17.52 -21.71 -8.07
CA ALA A 10 -16.74 -22.90 -8.38
C ALA A 10 -16.32 -23.69 -7.12
N GLN A 11 -16.00 -22.98 -6.03
CA GLN A 11 -15.67 -23.58 -4.73
C GLN A 11 -16.88 -24.29 -4.12
N ARG A 12 -18.03 -23.61 -4.03
CA ARG A 12 -19.27 -24.22 -3.51
C ARG A 12 -19.75 -25.42 -4.32
N ALA A 13 -19.53 -25.40 -5.64
CA ALA A 13 -19.85 -26.51 -6.53
C ALA A 13 -18.81 -27.64 -6.55
N GLY A 14 -17.77 -27.60 -5.70
CA GLY A 14 -16.73 -28.64 -5.64
C GLY A 14 -15.81 -28.73 -6.87
N LYS A 15 -15.85 -27.74 -7.79
CA LYS A 15 -15.12 -27.75 -9.06
C LYS A 15 -13.65 -27.32 -8.88
N LYS A 16 -12.84 -28.18 -8.24
CA LYS A 16 -11.44 -27.89 -7.86
C LYS A 16 -10.58 -27.38 -9.01
N GLY A 17 -10.65 -27.99 -10.20
CA GLY A 17 -9.87 -27.56 -11.38
C GLY A 17 -10.23 -26.14 -11.83
N ARG A 18 -11.53 -25.81 -11.88
CA ARG A 18 -12.01 -24.47 -12.24
C ARG A 18 -11.63 -23.43 -11.19
N ALA A 19 -11.74 -23.77 -9.90
CA ALA A 19 -11.30 -22.89 -8.82
C ALA A 19 -9.79 -22.58 -8.93
N LYS A 20 -8.96 -23.60 -9.18
CA LYS A 20 -7.51 -23.43 -9.40
C LYS A 20 -7.20 -22.52 -10.59
N ALA A 21 -7.90 -22.71 -11.71
CA ALA A 21 -7.75 -21.86 -12.90
C ALA A 21 -8.12 -20.39 -12.63
N ILE A 22 -9.22 -20.15 -11.91
CA ILE A 22 -9.64 -18.79 -11.54
C ILE A 22 -8.63 -18.15 -10.57
N HIS A 23 -8.13 -18.89 -9.58
CA HIS A 23 -7.06 -18.41 -8.70
C HIS A 23 -5.80 -18.01 -9.48
N ALA A 24 -5.36 -18.85 -10.42
CA ALA A 24 -4.21 -18.55 -11.28
C ALA A 24 -4.45 -17.29 -12.12
N LYS A 25 -5.65 -17.12 -12.68
CA LYS A 25 -6.02 -15.92 -13.43
C LYS A 25 -5.98 -14.65 -12.58
N ILE A 26 -6.54 -14.69 -11.36
CA ILE A 26 -6.51 -13.55 -10.43
C ILE A 26 -5.05 -13.19 -10.07
N LYS A 27 -4.23 -14.21 -9.77
CA LYS A 27 -2.81 -14.02 -9.46
C LYS A 27 -2.06 -13.37 -10.63
N ASN A 28 -2.27 -13.85 -11.85
CA ASN A 28 -1.59 -13.33 -13.03
C ASN A 28 -2.02 -11.90 -13.37
N GLN A 29 -3.31 -11.57 -13.26
CA GLN A 29 -3.80 -10.19 -13.46
C GLN A 29 -3.18 -9.23 -12.44
N ARG A 30 -3.12 -9.63 -11.17
CA ARG A 30 -2.46 -8.81 -10.13
C ARG A 30 -0.98 -8.62 -10.44
N LYS A 31 -0.28 -9.69 -10.81
CA LYS A 31 1.14 -9.63 -11.16
C LYS A 31 1.40 -8.69 -12.34
N ASP A 32 0.58 -8.78 -13.38
CA ASP A 32 0.67 -7.91 -14.56
C ASP A 32 0.45 -6.43 -14.20
N MET A 33 -0.61 -6.12 -13.46
CA MET A 33 -0.86 -4.75 -12.98
C MET A 33 0.30 -4.18 -12.15
N LEU A 34 0.87 -4.98 -11.25
CA LEU A 34 2.02 -4.56 -10.44
C LEU A 34 3.27 -4.33 -11.28
N HIS A 35 3.51 -5.16 -12.31
CA HIS A 35 4.62 -4.93 -13.23
C HIS A 35 4.44 -3.64 -14.03
N GLN A 36 3.25 -3.39 -14.58
CA GLN A 36 2.97 -2.18 -15.34
C GLN A 36 3.14 -0.93 -14.47
N PHE A 37 2.58 -0.96 -13.26
CA PHE A 37 2.70 0.14 -12.30
C PHE A 37 4.15 0.40 -11.89
N SER A 38 4.88 -0.63 -11.46
CA SER A 38 6.29 -0.47 -11.05
C SER A 38 7.20 -0.02 -12.20
N THR A 39 6.94 -0.46 -13.44
CA THR A 39 7.69 0.04 -14.61
C THR A 39 7.40 1.52 -14.85
N ALA A 40 6.14 1.94 -14.78
CA ALA A 40 5.78 3.34 -14.95
C ALA A 40 6.46 4.23 -13.90
N MET A 41 6.40 3.82 -12.63
CA MET A 41 7.06 4.56 -11.53
C MET A 41 8.57 4.73 -11.76
N VAL A 42 9.28 3.65 -12.09
CA VAL A 42 10.75 3.71 -12.32
C VAL A 42 11.10 4.51 -13.58
N ARG A 43 10.24 4.51 -14.59
CA ARG A 43 10.46 5.30 -15.80
C ARG A 43 10.24 6.79 -15.56
N ASP A 44 9.23 7.14 -14.77
CA ASP A 44 8.74 8.51 -14.65
C ASP A 44 9.45 9.30 -13.51
N TYR A 45 10.12 8.61 -12.57
CA TYR A 45 10.76 9.22 -11.40
C TYR A 45 12.21 8.79 -11.22
N GLY A 46 13.10 9.75 -10.88
CA GLY A 46 14.52 9.50 -10.60
C GLY A 46 14.83 9.01 -9.18
N ALA A 47 13.86 9.13 -8.26
CA ALA A 47 13.95 8.61 -6.89
C ALA A 47 12.56 8.18 -6.40
N ILE A 48 12.50 7.06 -5.67
CA ILE A 48 11.28 6.45 -5.17
C ILE A 48 11.47 6.05 -3.70
N PHE A 49 10.65 6.61 -2.82
CA PHE A 49 10.65 6.30 -1.39
C PHE A 49 9.34 5.60 -1.03
N VAL A 50 9.41 4.47 -0.34
CA VAL A 50 8.23 3.67 0.03
C VAL A 50 8.17 3.45 1.54
N GLY A 51 7.01 3.71 2.14
CA GLY A 51 6.76 3.40 3.56
C GLY A 51 6.72 1.90 3.86
N ASP A 52 7.36 1.48 4.94
CA ASP A 52 7.24 0.12 5.47
C ASP A 52 5.99 -0.02 6.36
N VAL A 53 4.89 -0.41 5.74
CA VAL A 53 3.62 -0.83 6.40
C VAL A 53 3.73 -2.12 7.21
N ALA A 54 4.91 -2.74 7.35
CA ALA A 54 5.13 -4.02 8.01
C ALA A 54 4.19 -5.13 7.49
N SER A 55 4.06 -5.23 6.16
CA SER A 55 3.09 -6.12 5.49
C SER A 55 3.19 -7.58 5.96
N ALA A 56 4.39 -8.06 6.28
CA ALA A 56 4.62 -9.41 6.80
C ALA A 56 3.92 -9.66 8.15
N LYS A 57 3.80 -8.63 9.00
CA LYS A 57 3.04 -8.72 10.27
C LYS A 57 1.54 -8.71 9.99
N LEU A 58 1.08 -7.86 9.06
CA LEU A 58 -0.34 -7.71 8.73
C LEU A 58 -0.93 -8.99 8.11
N VAL A 59 -0.14 -9.75 7.35
CA VAL A 59 -0.55 -11.07 6.81
C VAL A 59 -0.85 -12.10 7.91
N LYS A 60 -0.33 -11.92 9.13
CA LYS A 60 -0.61 -12.81 10.27
C LYS A 60 -1.86 -12.40 11.07
N THR A 61 -2.60 -11.39 10.61
CA THR A 61 -3.79 -10.85 11.29
C THR A 61 -5.07 -11.11 10.50
N ARG A 62 -6.22 -10.64 11.00
CA ARG A 62 -7.50 -10.67 10.25
C ARG A 62 -7.47 -9.87 8.94
N MET A 63 -6.44 -9.05 8.71
CA MET A 63 -6.22 -8.29 7.47
C MET A 63 -5.46 -9.08 6.40
N ALA A 64 -5.14 -10.36 6.64
CA ALA A 64 -4.34 -11.17 5.73
C ALA A 64 -4.82 -11.11 4.28
N LYS A 65 -6.13 -11.29 4.07
CA LYS A 65 -6.71 -11.25 2.72
C LYS A 65 -6.50 -9.89 2.06
N SER A 66 -6.86 -8.78 2.72
CA SER A 66 -6.73 -7.45 2.14
C SER A 66 -5.27 -7.05 1.89
N THR A 67 -4.35 -7.43 2.80
CA THR A 67 -2.91 -7.19 2.62
C THR A 67 -2.34 -7.98 1.44
N LEU A 68 -2.70 -9.27 1.31
CA LEU A 68 -2.27 -10.09 0.17
C LEU A 68 -2.89 -9.61 -1.14
N ASP A 69 -4.14 -9.14 -1.10
CA ASP A 69 -4.85 -8.59 -2.25
C ASP A 69 -4.23 -7.27 -2.72
N ALA A 70 -3.76 -6.42 -1.81
CA ALA A 70 -3.04 -5.19 -2.13
C ALA A 70 -1.66 -5.45 -2.75
N GLY A 71 -1.00 -6.56 -2.39
CA GLY A 71 0.25 -6.98 -3.05
C GLY A 71 1.48 -6.13 -2.71
N TRP A 72 1.49 -5.44 -1.57
CA TRP A 72 2.56 -4.51 -1.16
C TRP A 72 3.97 -5.11 -1.19
N ALA A 73 4.14 -6.33 -0.67
CA ALA A 73 5.45 -6.99 -0.69
C ALA A 73 5.95 -7.22 -2.12
N SER A 74 5.07 -7.69 -3.01
CA SER A 74 5.43 -7.90 -4.42
C SER A 74 5.72 -6.58 -5.13
N LEU A 75 4.96 -5.53 -4.85
CA LEU A 75 5.22 -4.20 -5.39
C LEU A 75 6.58 -3.66 -4.96
N LYS A 76 6.89 -3.74 -3.66
CA LYS A 76 8.19 -3.34 -3.10
C LYS A 76 9.34 -4.05 -3.80
N THR A 77 9.30 -5.38 -3.90
CA THR A 77 10.32 -6.15 -4.61
C THR A 77 10.44 -5.72 -6.07
N MET A 78 9.32 -5.45 -6.75
CA MET A 78 9.34 -4.99 -8.14
C MET A 78 9.95 -3.61 -8.33
N LEU A 79 9.65 -2.67 -7.43
CA LEU A 79 10.27 -1.35 -7.45
C LEU A 79 11.76 -1.44 -7.18
N GLU A 80 12.17 -2.24 -6.19
CA GLU A 80 13.58 -2.44 -5.81
C GLU A 80 14.44 -2.92 -6.98
N TYR A 81 14.11 -4.08 -7.57
CA TYR A 81 14.96 -4.62 -8.64
C TYR A 81 14.93 -3.76 -9.92
N LYS A 82 13.80 -3.13 -10.24
CA LYS A 82 13.69 -2.27 -11.43
C LYS A 82 14.43 -0.95 -11.25
N SER A 83 14.35 -0.37 -10.07
CA SER A 83 15.06 0.89 -9.77
C SER A 83 16.56 0.66 -9.83
N HIS A 84 17.05 -0.42 -9.23
CA HIS A 84 18.46 -0.82 -9.33
C HIS A 84 18.91 -1.02 -10.79
N GLN A 85 18.07 -1.64 -11.63
CA GLN A 85 18.38 -1.82 -13.05
C GLN A 85 18.39 -0.51 -13.85
N ALA A 86 17.55 0.45 -13.48
CA ALA A 86 17.40 1.74 -14.17
C ALA A 86 18.30 2.86 -13.62
N GLY A 87 19.06 2.61 -12.54
CA GLY A 87 19.83 3.64 -11.85
C GLY A 87 18.98 4.65 -11.07
N VAL A 88 17.75 4.27 -10.72
CA VAL A 88 16.82 5.10 -9.94
C VAL A 88 17.04 4.82 -8.45
N VAL A 89 17.03 5.88 -7.63
CA VAL A 89 17.16 5.74 -6.17
C VAL A 89 15.90 5.06 -5.62
N PHE A 90 16.06 4.00 -4.85
CA PHE A 90 14.96 3.32 -4.19
C PHE A 90 15.27 3.07 -2.72
N GLU A 91 14.41 3.59 -1.85
CA GLU A 91 14.58 3.47 -0.40
C GLU A 91 13.28 3.10 0.30
N VAL A 92 13.40 2.31 1.36
CA VAL A 92 12.29 1.91 2.21
C VAL A 92 12.40 2.63 3.54
N VAL A 93 11.42 3.47 3.82
CA VAL A 93 11.41 4.35 4.98
C VAL A 93 10.42 3.83 6.02
N SER A 94 10.73 4.02 7.30
CA SER A 94 9.78 3.69 8.38
C SER A 94 8.49 4.48 8.23
N GLU A 95 7.36 3.78 8.21
CA GLU A 95 6.04 4.42 8.15
C GLU A 95 5.48 4.78 9.54
N SER A 96 6.32 4.64 10.57
CA SER A 96 5.92 4.92 11.94
C SER A 96 5.55 6.38 12.10
N TYR A 97 4.32 6.63 12.57
CA TYR A 97 3.77 7.97 12.84
C TYR A 97 3.68 8.92 11.63
N THR A 98 3.92 8.48 10.39
CA THR A 98 3.87 9.35 9.20
C THR A 98 2.47 9.90 8.94
N THR A 99 1.42 9.14 9.26
CA THR A 99 0.02 9.58 9.14
C THR A 99 -0.44 10.50 10.28
N GLN A 100 0.36 10.60 11.36
CA GLN A 100 0.03 11.34 12.58
C GLN A 100 0.83 12.64 12.73
N THR A 101 2.06 12.62 12.22
CA THR A 101 2.96 13.75 12.28
C THR A 101 2.49 14.81 11.29
N CYS A 102 2.35 16.05 11.72
CA CYS A 102 2.09 17.16 10.82
C CYS A 102 3.30 17.40 9.92
N SER A 103 3.16 17.27 8.59
CA SER A 103 4.26 17.55 7.65
C SER A 103 4.63 19.03 7.56
N CYS A 104 3.84 19.93 8.16
CA CYS A 104 4.12 21.37 8.21
C CYS A 104 5.00 21.74 9.41
N CYS A 105 4.65 21.28 10.62
CA CYS A 105 5.34 21.67 11.86
C CYS A 105 6.04 20.54 12.61
N GLY A 106 5.94 19.29 12.14
CA GLY A 106 6.58 18.12 12.75
C GLY A 106 5.92 17.61 14.03
N SER A 107 4.84 18.23 14.52
CA SER A 107 4.19 17.80 15.75
C SER A 107 3.20 16.64 15.54
N ILE A 108 3.11 15.75 16.53
CA ILE A 108 1.99 14.80 16.65
C ILE A 108 0.92 15.44 17.54
N SER A 109 0.18 16.37 16.95
CA SER A 109 -0.78 17.20 17.68
C SER A 109 -1.92 16.39 18.33
N ALA A 110 -2.69 17.03 19.22
CA ALA A 110 -3.87 16.42 19.83
C ALA A 110 -4.95 16.06 18.78
N SER A 111 -5.09 16.90 17.76
CA SER A 111 -6.02 16.71 16.63
C SER A 111 -5.62 15.61 15.62
N SER A 112 -4.39 15.09 15.72
CA SER A 112 -3.90 14.03 14.83
C SER A 112 -4.79 12.78 14.90
N PRO A 113 -5.10 12.12 13.77
CA PRO A 113 -5.80 10.84 13.76
C PRO A 113 -5.03 9.77 14.55
N LYS A 114 -5.62 9.21 15.60
CA LYS A 114 -4.96 8.21 16.47
C LYS A 114 -5.76 6.92 16.59
N GLY A 115 -5.04 5.80 16.68
CA GLY A 115 -5.62 4.47 16.87
C GLY A 115 -6.57 4.04 15.75
N ARG A 116 -7.40 3.01 16.03
CA ARG A 116 -8.34 2.46 15.03
C ARG A 116 -9.40 3.46 14.59
N ALA A 117 -9.87 4.33 15.51
CA ALA A 117 -10.85 5.37 15.19
C ALA A 117 -10.27 6.43 14.24
N GLY A 118 -8.95 6.67 14.28
CA GLY A 118 -8.26 7.56 13.34
C GLY A 118 -8.16 7.01 11.91
N LEU A 119 -8.27 5.70 11.70
CA LEU A 119 -8.12 5.09 10.36
C LEU A 119 -9.20 5.51 9.36
N ARG A 120 -10.37 5.98 9.83
CA ARG A 120 -11.43 6.53 8.96
C ARG A 120 -11.26 8.01 8.65
N ILE A 121 -10.43 8.73 9.40
CA ILE A 121 -10.23 10.16 9.22
C ILE A 121 -9.31 10.34 8.00
N ARG A 122 -9.86 10.93 6.94
CA ARG A 122 -9.13 11.19 5.68
C ARG A 122 -8.54 12.58 5.66
N GLU A 123 -9.23 13.54 6.27
CA GLU A 123 -8.79 14.91 6.37
C GLU A 123 -8.80 15.35 7.83
N TRP A 124 -7.81 16.14 8.22
CA TRP A 124 -7.73 16.72 9.56
C TRP A 124 -6.95 18.04 9.53
N THR A 125 -7.22 18.90 10.51
CA THR A 125 -6.52 20.18 10.68
C THR A 125 -5.62 20.09 11.90
N CYS A 126 -4.34 20.41 11.74
CA CYS A 126 -3.39 20.45 12.84
C CYS A 126 -3.74 21.59 13.81
N CYS A 127 -4.03 21.26 15.07
CA CYS A 127 -4.34 22.25 16.09
C CYS A 127 -3.14 23.12 16.51
N ASP A 128 -1.91 22.70 16.18
CA ASP A 128 -0.69 23.42 16.61
C ASP A 128 -0.26 24.47 15.58
N CYS A 129 -0.47 24.23 14.28
CA CYS A 129 -0.07 25.14 13.19
C CYS A 129 -1.18 25.54 12.22
N GLY A 130 -2.39 24.97 12.35
CA GLY A 130 -3.54 25.27 11.50
C GLY A 130 -3.52 24.62 10.11
N ALA A 131 -2.49 23.84 9.76
CA ALA A 131 -2.41 23.19 8.45
C ALA A 131 -3.50 22.13 8.26
N VAL A 132 -4.13 22.14 7.08
CA VAL A 132 -5.11 21.13 6.67
C VAL A 132 -4.38 20.02 5.89
N HIS A 133 -4.67 18.78 6.24
CA HIS A 133 -4.00 17.61 5.69
C HIS A 133 -5.01 16.61 5.13
N ASP A 134 -4.83 16.19 3.88
CA ASP A 134 -5.18 14.82 3.49
C ASP A 134 -4.15 13.87 4.13
N ARG A 135 -4.63 12.81 4.78
CA ARG A 135 -3.81 11.91 5.58
C ARG A 135 -2.75 11.19 4.76
N ASP A 136 -3.09 10.75 3.54
CA ASP A 136 -2.18 9.96 2.72
C ASP A 136 -1.14 10.87 2.06
N VAL A 137 -1.54 12.08 1.62
CA VAL A 137 -0.60 13.12 1.12
C VAL A 137 0.36 13.58 2.21
N ASN A 138 -0.15 13.80 3.43
CA ASN A 138 0.68 14.17 4.57
C ASN A 138 1.70 13.06 4.92
N ALA A 139 1.25 11.80 4.93
CA ALA A 139 2.14 10.67 5.15
C ALA A 139 3.23 10.58 4.07
N ALA A 140 2.88 10.79 2.80
CA ALA A 140 3.85 10.82 1.70
C ALA A 140 4.89 11.94 1.86
N ARG A 141 4.47 13.13 2.32
CA ARG A 141 5.41 14.23 2.64
C ARG A 141 6.35 13.88 3.77
N ASN A 142 5.86 13.25 4.83
CA ASN A 142 6.70 12.81 5.95
C ASN A 142 7.66 11.68 5.57
N ILE A 143 7.36 10.87 4.56
CA ILE A 143 8.26 9.84 4.05
C ILE A 143 9.43 10.46 3.25
N LEU A 144 9.19 11.61 2.60
CA LEU A 144 10.19 12.32 1.80
C LEU A 144 11.07 13.27 2.65
N ALA A 145 10.62 13.61 3.86
CA ALA A 145 11.23 14.62 4.72
C ALA A 145 12.58 14.20 5.33
#